data_AF-A0A971W9M4-F1
#
_entry.id   AF-A0A971W9M4-F1
#
_cell.length_a   1.000
_cell.length_b   1.000
_cell.length_c   1.000
_cell.angle_alpha   90.00
_cell.angle_beta   90.00
_cell.angle_gamma   90.00
#
_symmetry.space_group_name_H-M   'P 1'
#
loop_
_entity.id
_entity.type
_entity.pdbx_description
1 polymer ?
#
loop_
_entity_poly.entity_id
_entity_poly.type
_entity_poly.pdbx_seq_one_letter_code
_entity_poly.pdbx_strand_id
1 'polypeptide(L)'
;MKFLQQLQKIKELRMSTKDKQRTINVSEAFHLWSHLTQRYSVLHTTETLEPFVRDGDLKLILKLGKRALIRDIKILEKEIAAYGVPFPLRPPKQTKITEVADPFSDRYIYRRILRGIQGFLPTHIAAFMHSTSPKIR
;
A
#
# COMPACT_ATOMS: atom_id res chain seq x y z
N MET A 1 -31.63 9.55 -4.13
CA MET A 1 -30.51 8.59 -4.20
C MET A 1 -29.40 8.77 -3.15
N LYS A 2 -29.08 9.98 -2.66
CA LYS A 2 -28.10 10.18 -1.54
C LYS A 2 -28.52 9.53 -0.21
N PHE A 3 -29.80 9.54 0.13
CA PHE A 3 -30.33 8.97 1.37
C PHE A 3 -30.08 7.44 1.48
N LEU A 4 -30.29 6.70 0.38
CA LEU A 4 -30.02 5.26 0.33
C LEU A 4 -28.52 4.95 0.51
N GLN A 5 -27.63 5.75 -0.09
CA GLN A 5 -26.19 5.62 0.11
C GLN A 5 -25.79 5.87 1.58
N GLN A 6 -26.41 6.85 2.23
CA GLN A 6 -26.17 7.14 3.65
C GLN A 6 -26.65 6.00 4.56
N LEU A 7 -27.85 5.44 4.30
CA LEU A 7 -28.37 4.28 5.01
C LEU A 7 -27.45 3.05 4.86
N GLN A 8 -26.96 2.81 3.65
CA GLN A 8 -26.02 1.73 3.38
C GLN A 8 -24.70 1.92 4.15
N LYS A 9 -24.17 3.15 4.17
CA LYS A 9 -22.98 3.51 4.94
C LYS A 9 -23.16 3.27 6.45
N ILE A 10 -24.32 3.61 7.01
CA ILE A 10 -24.65 3.38 8.43
C ILE A 10 -24.74 1.89 8.72
N LYS A 11 -25.40 1.12 7.85
CA LYS A 11 -25.49 -0.34 7.96
C LYS A 11 -24.09 -0.96 7.99
N GLU A 12 -23.22 -0.58 7.06
CA GLU A 12 -21.85 -1.07 6.97
C GLU A 12 -20.97 -0.72 8.16
N LEU A 13 -21.15 0.48 8.73
CA LEU A 13 -20.46 0.89 9.95
C LEU A 13 -20.81 0.01 11.16
N ARG A 14 -22.02 -0.56 11.17
CA ARG A 14 -22.49 -1.46 12.24
C ARG A 14 -22.16 -2.93 12.01
N MET A 15 -21.69 -3.30 10.82
CA MET A 15 -21.36 -4.70 10.52
C MET A 15 -20.17 -5.18 11.34
N SER A 16 -20.31 -6.37 11.94
CA SER A 16 -19.18 -7.06 12.56
C SER A 16 -18.16 -7.50 11.50
N THR A 17 -16.94 -7.82 11.91
CA THR A 17 -15.92 -8.40 11.01
C THR A 17 -16.44 -9.65 10.31
N LYS A 18 -17.16 -10.52 11.03
CA LYS A 18 -17.77 -11.75 10.48
C LYS A 18 -18.80 -11.46 9.40
N ASP A 19 -19.60 -10.41 9.58
CA ASP A 19 -20.57 -10.01 8.56
C ASP A 19 -19.86 -9.46 7.32
N LYS A 20 -18.79 -8.68 7.50
CA LYS A 20 -17.99 -8.14 6.40
C LYS A 20 -17.29 -9.23 5.60
N GLN A 21 -16.77 -10.27 6.26
CA GLN A 21 -16.18 -11.45 5.59
C GLN A 21 -17.15 -12.13 4.61
N ARG A 22 -18.45 -12.14 4.92
CA ARG A 22 -19.49 -12.69 4.03
C ARG A 22 -19.79 -11.81 2.81
N THR A 23 -19.23 -10.60 2.76
CA THR A 23 -19.45 -9.64 1.66
C THR A 23 -18.26 -9.53 0.70
N ILE A 24 -17.18 -10.29 0.94
CA ILE A 24 -16.02 -10.34 0.04
C ILE A 24 -15.74 -11.76 -0.39
N ASN A 25 -15.19 -11.91 -1.58
CA ASN A 25 -14.71 -13.19 -2.09
C ASN A 25 -13.20 -13.38 -1.81
N VAL A 26 -12.69 -14.59 -2.08
CA VAL A 26 -11.28 -14.94 -1.85
C VAL A 26 -10.31 -14.11 -2.70
N SER A 27 -10.69 -13.76 -3.93
CA SER A 27 -9.86 -12.95 -4.83
C SER A 27 -9.73 -11.51 -4.31
N GLU A 28 -10.82 -10.93 -3.81
CA GLU A 28 -10.84 -9.60 -3.19
C GLU A 28 -9.97 -9.56 -1.92
N ALA A 29 -10.07 -10.58 -1.06
CA ALA A 29 -9.19 -10.72 0.10
C ALA A 29 -7.72 -10.82 -0.31
N PHE A 30 -7.42 -11.61 -1.35
CA PHE A 30 -6.07 -11.75 -1.90
C PHE A 30 -5.54 -10.43 -2.48
N HIS A 31 -6.37 -9.64 -3.14
CA HIS A 31 -5.98 -8.35 -3.71
C HIS A 31 -5.68 -7.31 -2.64
N LEU A 32 -6.50 -7.23 -1.57
CA LEU A 32 -6.20 -6.39 -0.40
C LEU A 32 -4.83 -6.75 0.20
N TRP A 33 -4.60 -8.05 0.42
CA TRP A 33 -3.34 -8.56 0.95
C TRP A 33 -2.17 -8.20 0.04
N SER A 34 -2.29 -8.48 -1.26
CA SER A 34 -1.25 -8.23 -2.27
C SER A 34 -0.92 -6.75 -2.39
N HIS A 35 -1.94 -5.90 -2.34
CA HIS A 35 -1.76 -4.46 -2.33
C HIS A 35 -0.96 -4.01 -1.12
N LEU A 36 -1.29 -4.46 0.09
CA LEU A 36 -0.54 -4.08 1.29
C LEU A 36 0.91 -4.57 1.23
N THR A 37 1.13 -5.82 0.81
CA THR A 37 2.47 -6.41 0.62
C THR A 37 3.33 -5.56 -0.33
N GLN A 38 2.78 -5.11 -1.45
CA GLN A 38 3.48 -4.25 -2.40
C GLN A 38 3.87 -2.91 -1.78
N ARG A 39 2.97 -2.26 -1.01
CA ARG A 39 3.29 -0.97 -0.38
C ARG A 39 4.37 -1.11 0.69
N TYR A 40 4.33 -2.18 1.48
CA TYR A 40 5.40 -2.47 2.43
C TYR A 40 6.75 -2.66 1.74
N SER A 41 6.80 -3.43 0.66
CA SER A 41 8.03 -3.68 -0.10
C SER A 41 8.61 -2.39 -0.70
N VAL A 42 7.78 -1.55 -1.32
CA VAL A 42 8.23 -0.29 -1.89
C VAL A 42 8.63 0.70 -0.82
N LEU A 43 7.87 0.83 0.28
CA LEU A 43 8.23 1.69 1.41
C LEU A 43 9.60 1.28 1.98
N HIS A 44 9.79 -0.02 2.25
CA HIS A 44 11.06 -0.53 2.75
C HIS A 44 12.20 -0.21 1.79
N THR A 45 12.04 -0.48 0.50
CA THR A 45 13.05 -0.14 -0.53
C THR A 45 13.37 1.35 -0.57
N THR A 46 12.35 2.21 -0.46
CA THR A 46 12.55 3.66 -0.41
C THR A 46 13.32 4.08 0.84
N GLU A 47 12.98 3.55 2.02
CA GLU A 47 13.67 3.84 3.27
C GLU A 47 15.12 3.31 3.28
N THR A 48 15.39 2.19 2.60
CA THR A 48 16.75 1.66 2.42
C THR A 48 17.63 2.62 1.61
N LEU A 49 17.07 3.21 0.56
CA LEU A 49 17.84 3.96 -0.45
C LEU A 49 17.89 5.46 -0.17
N GLU A 50 16.89 6.02 0.52
CA GLU A 50 16.78 7.45 0.86
C GLU A 50 18.05 8.04 1.52
N PRO A 51 18.77 7.33 2.43
CA PRO A 51 20.01 7.86 3.00
C PRO A 51 21.12 8.13 2.00
N PHE A 52 21.11 7.48 0.84
CA PHE A 52 22.14 7.61 -0.20
C PHE A 52 21.82 8.66 -1.26
N VAL A 53 20.67 9.35 -1.15
CA VAL A 53 20.24 10.35 -2.14
C VAL A 53 21.01 11.65 -1.96
N ARG A 54 21.66 12.10 -3.03
CA ARG A 54 22.48 13.34 -3.04
C ARG A 54 21.71 14.50 -3.68
N ASP A 55 20.97 14.23 -4.74
CA ASP A 55 20.13 15.20 -5.43
C ASP A 55 18.97 15.70 -4.55
N GLY A 56 18.89 17.03 -4.37
CA GLY A 56 17.92 17.67 -3.49
C GLY A 56 16.48 17.53 -3.98
N ASP A 57 16.27 17.57 -5.29
CA ASP A 57 14.95 17.45 -5.91
C ASP A 57 14.43 16.02 -5.79
N LEU A 58 15.29 15.03 -6.04
CA LEU A 58 14.98 13.62 -5.82
C LEU A 58 14.61 13.37 -4.36
N LYS A 59 15.36 13.93 -3.41
CA LYS A 59 15.06 13.81 -1.98
C LYS A 59 13.68 14.37 -1.64
N LEU A 60 13.30 15.52 -2.20
CA LEU A 60 11.98 16.11 -2.03
C LEU A 60 10.88 15.21 -2.61
N ILE A 61 11.06 14.72 -3.84
CA ILE A 61 10.11 13.83 -4.52
C ILE A 61 9.91 12.54 -3.72
N LEU A 62 10.98 11.92 -3.22
CA LEU A 62 10.90 10.71 -2.40
C LEU A 62 10.14 10.94 -1.09
N LYS A 63 10.33 12.10 -0.44
CA LYS A 63 9.58 12.47 0.75
C LYS A 63 8.08 12.58 0.48
N LEU A 64 7.69 13.16 -0.66
CA LEU A 64 6.29 13.24 -1.09
C LEU A 64 5.72 11.85 -1.39
N GLY A 65 6.44 11.04 -2.17
CA GLY A 65 6.05 9.65 -2.48
C GLY A 65 5.88 8.80 -1.23
N LYS A 66 6.82 8.89 -0.27
CA LYS A 66 6.75 8.18 1.00
C LYS A 66 5.51 8.55 1.82
N ARG A 67 5.15 9.84 1.87
CA ARG A 67 3.91 10.30 2.53
C ARG A 67 2.67 9.68 1.90
N ALA A 68 2.62 9.61 0.57
CA ALA A 68 1.53 8.96 -0.15
C ALA A 68 1.47 7.46 0.17
N LEU A 69 2.60 6.75 0.11
CA LEU A 69 2.68 5.33 0.46
C LEU A 69 2.22 5.04 1.88
N ILE A 70 2.65 5.84 2.87
CA ILE A 70 2.24 5.68 4.27
C ILE A 70 0.74 5.87 4.44
N ARG A 71 0.15 6.85 3.74
CA ARG A 71 -1.30 7.07 3.76
C ARG A 71 -2.02 5.85 3.17
N ASP A 72 -1.57 5.35 2.03
CA ASP A 72 -2.20 4.21 1.35
C ASP A 72 -2.07 2.93 2.19
N ILE A 73 -0.93 2.72 2.86
CA ILE A 73 -0.73 1.63 3.83
C ILE A 73 -1.76 1.70 4.94
N LYS A 74 -1.97 2.87 5.57
CA LYS A 74 -2.94 3.03 6.66
C LYS A 74 -4.36 2.70 6.22
N ILE A 75 -4.72 3.05 4.99
CA ILE A 75 -6.03 2.73 4.41
C ILE A 75 -6.14 1.21 4.25
N LEU A 76 -5.15 0.56 3.65
CA LEU A 76 -5.14 -0.88 3.42
C LEU A 76 -5.11 -1.69 4.72
N GLU A 77 -4.32 -1.28 5.71
CA GLU A 77 -4.28 -1.90 7.05
C GLU A 77 -5.66 -1.85 7.72
N LYS A 78 -6.37 -0.72 7.59
CA LYS A 78 -7.72 -0.56 8.12
C LYS A 78 -8.72 -1.48 7.42
N GLU A 79 -8.67 -1.57 6.10
CA GLU A 79 -9.57 -2.45 5.33
C GLU A 79 -9.29 -3.93 5.63
N ILE A 80 -8.02 -4.36 5.63
CA ILE A 80 -7.62 -5.73 6.01
C ILE A 80 -8.12 -6.09 7.41
N ALA A 81 -7.95 -5.20 8.40
CA ALA A 81 -8.48 -5.41 9.74
C ALA A 81 -10.03 -5.50 9.76
N ALA A 82 -10.71 -4.63 9.01
CA ALA A 82 -12.16 -4.60 8.95
C ALA A 82 -12.76 -5.89 8.38
N TYR A 83 -12.08 -6.51 7.41
CA TYR A 83 -12.46 -7.80 6.82
C TYR A 83 -11.83 -9.00 7.52
N GLY A 84 -11.01 -8.79 8.55
CA GLY A 84 -10.34 -9.88 9.28
C GLY A 84 -9.42 -10.70 8.38
N VAL A 85 -8.83 -10.07 7.36
CA VAL A 85 -7.81 -10.69 6.50
C VAL A 85 -6.48 -10.72 7.29
N PRO A 86 -5.71 -11.82 7.25
CA PRO A 86 -4.40 -11.86 7.89
C PRO A 86 -3.46 -10.78 7.34
N PHE A 87 -2.69 -10.13 8.21
CA PHE A 87 -1.71 -9.14 7.77
C PHE A 87 -0.52 -9.81 7.07
N PRO A 88 0.01 -9.22 5.98
CA PRO A 88 1.30 -9.63 5.44
C PRO A 88 2.43 -9.28 6.41
N LEU A 89 3.54 -9.99 6.30
CA LEU A 89 4.75 -9.69 7.07
C LEU A 89 5.24 -8.28 6.74
N ARG A 90 5.41 -7.46 7.78
CA ARG A 90 5.97 -6.11 7.63
C ARG A 90 7.50 -6.18 7.69
N PRO A 91 8.22 -5.62 6.72
CA PRO A 91 9.68 -5.49 6.81
C PRO A 91 10.09 -4.72 8.08
N PRO A 92 11.24 -5.06 8.69
CA PRO A 92 11.73 -4.34 9.85
C PRO A 92 11.98 -2.86 9.51
N LYS A 93 11.81 -2.00 10.51
CA LYS A 93 12.19 -0.58 10.36
C LYS A 93 13.70 -0.49 10.16
N GLN A 94 14.13 0.31 9.19
CA GLN A 94 15.54 0.57 8.92
C GLN A 94 16.22 1.22 10.14
N THR A 95 17.38 0.71 10.52
CA THR A 95 18.29 1.38 11.47
C THR A 95 19.15 2.40 10.73
N LYS A 96 19.66 3.42 11.44
CA LYS A 96 20.55 4.40 10.82
C LYS A 96 21.85 3.72 10.41
N ILE A 97 22.20 3.81 9.13
CA ILE A 97 23.49 3.34 8.60
C ILE A 97 24.58 4.29 9.11
N THR A 98 25.62 3.75 9.74
CA THR A 98 26.66 4.54 10.43
C THR A 98 27.93 4.72 9.59
N GLU A 99 28.12 3.90 8.54
CA GLU A 99 29.28 3.97 7.65
C GLU A 99 28.81 3.92 6.19
N VAL A 100 29.11 4.97 5.43
CA VAL A 100 28.66 5.11 4.04
C VAL A 100 29.87 4.91 3.13
N ALA A 101 30.13 3.65 2.74
CA ALA A 101 30.45 3.47 1.32
C ALA A 101 29.21 3.95 0.55
N ASP A 102 29.42 4.67 -0.55
CA ASP A 102 28.34 5.27 -1.33
C ASP A 102 28.12 4.48 -2.64
N PRO A 103 27.46 3.31 -2.57
CA PRO A 103 27.40 2.38 -3.69
C PRO A 103 26.33 2.74 -4.72
N PHE A 104 25.42 3.68 -4.43
CA PHE A 104 24.23 3.90 -5.26
C PHE A 104 24.22 5.30 -5.87
N SER A 105 24.10 5.37 -7.19
CA SER A 105 23.81 6.64 -7.87
C SER A 105 22.35 7.04 -7.69
N ASP A 106 22.07 8.35 -7.67
CA ASP A 106 20.69 8.88 -7.67
C ASP A 106 19.85 8.32 -8.83
N ARG A 107 20.45 8.11 -10.00
CA ARG A 107 19.81 7.48 -11.16
C ARG A 107 19.35 6.05 -10.84
N TYR A 108 20.18 5.27 -10.15
CA TYR A 108 19.82 3.92 -9.72
C TYR A 108 18.68 3.96 -8.72
N ILE A 109 18.78 4.83 -7.71
CA ILE A 109 17.76 4.99 -6.65
C ILE A 109 16.41 5.35 -7.27
N TYR A 110 16.38 6.38 -8.12
CA TYR A 110 15.18 6.80 -8.85
C TYR A 110 14.56 5.64 -9.63
N ARG A 111 15.35 4.94 -10.47
CA ARG A 111 14.85 3.84 -11.30
C ARG A 111 14.32 2.68 -10.46
N ARG A 112 14.98 2.36 -9.34
CA ARG A 112 14.58 1.27 -8.46
C ARG A 112 13.23 1.56 -7.80
N ILE A 113 13.07 2.77 -7.28
CA ILE A 113 11.82 3.20 -6.63
C ILE A 113 10.69 3.34 -7.64
N LEU A 114 10.95 3.95 -8.81
CA LEU A 114 9.97 4.08 -9.89
C LEU A 114 9.44 2.70 -10.33
N ARG A 115 10.32 1.72 -10.54
CA ARG A 115 9.92 0.35 -10.89
C ARG A 115 9.03 -0.28 -9.82
N GLY A 116 9.33 -0.05 -8.54
CA GLY A 116 8.49 -0.50 -7.44
C GLY A 116 7.07 0.07 -7.52
N ILE A 117 6.95 1.37 -7.78
CA ILE A 117 5.66 2.06 -7.94
C ILE A 117 4.91 1.57 -9.19
N GLN A 118 5.59 1.43 -10.32
CA GLN A 118 4.99 0.91 -11.56
C GLN A 118 4.49 -0.53 -11.39
N GLY A 119 5.15 -1.32 -10.53
CA GLY A 119 4.70 -2.66 -10.14
C GLY A 119 3.32 -2.71 -9.45
N PHE A 120 2.75 -1.57 -9.06
CA PHE A 120 1.39 -1.52 -8.55
C PHE A 120 0.33 -1.68 -9.64
N LEU A 121 0.61 -1.24 -10.88
CA LEU A 121 -0.39 -1.18 -11.94
C LEU A 121 -0.97 -2.56 -12.28
N PRO A 122 -0.18 -3.63 -12.49
CA PRO A 122 -0.73 -4.95 -12.79
C PRO A 122 -1.64 -5.46 -11.67
N THR A 123 -1.28 -5.23 -10.40
CA THR A 123 -2.10 -5.64 -9.27
C THR A 123 -3.40 -4.84 -9.18
N HIS A 124 -3.39 -3.54 -9.49
CA HIS A 124 -4.65 -2.76 -9.53
C HIS A 124 -5.55 -3.20 -10.67
N ILE A 125 -4.98 -3.46 -11.85
CA ILE A 125 -5.75 -3.94 -13.01
C ILE A 125 -6.38 -5.30 -12.69
N ALA A 126 -5.61 -6.23 -12.11
CA ALA A 126 -6.14 -7.53 -11.68
C ALA A 126 -7.20 -7.40 -10.59
N ALA A 127 -7.00 -6.51 -9.60
CA ALA A 127 -8.01 -6.23 -8.58
C ALA A 127 -9.29 -5.67 -9.20
N PHE A 128 -9.17 -4.73 -10.13
CA PHE A 128 -10.31 -4.14 -10.82
C PHE A 128 -11.12 -5.18 -11.61
N MET A 129 -10.43 -6.08 -12.33
CA MET A 129 -11.06 -7.13 -13.13
C MET A 129 -11.73 -8.22 -12.28
N HIS A 130 -11.11 -8.62 -11.16
CA HIS A 130 -11.58 -9.74 -10.35
C HIS A 130 -12.56 -9.33 -9.23
N SER A 131 -12.65 -8.04 -8.90
CA SER A 131 -13.54 -7.56 -7.83
C SER A 131 -14.99 -7.53 -8.28
N THR A 132 -15.81 -8.32 -7.59
CA THR A 132 -17.26 -8.38 -7.75
C THR A 132 -17.98 -7.31 -6.94
N SER A 133 -17.33 -6.80 -5.90
CA SER A 133 -17.81 -5.74 -5.02
C SER A 133 -17.28 -4.37 -5.48
N PRO A 134 -18.17 -3.40 -5.80
CA PRO A 134 -17.77 -2.03 -6.16
C PRO A 134 -16.97 -1.30 -5.07
N LYS A 135 -17.00 -1.79 -3.83
CA LYS A 135 -16.28 -1.18 -2.70
C LYS A 135 -14.81 -1.60 -2.63
N ILE A 136 -14.50 -2.82 -3.08
CA ILE A 136 -13.14 -3.37 -3.07
C ILE A 136 -12.42 -3.14 -4.40
N ARG A 137 -13.20 -3.00 -5.48
CA ARG A 137 -12.73 -2.61 -6.81
C ARG A 137 -12.07 -1.23 -6.80
#